data_AF-A0A9X6AG56-F1
#
_entry.id   AF-A0A9X6AG56-F1
#
_cell.length_a   1.000
_cell.length_b   1.000
_cell.length_c   1.000
_cell.angle_alpha   90.00
_cell.angle_beta   90.00
_cell.angle_gamma   90.00
#
_symmetry.space_group_name_H-M   'P 1'
#
loop_
_entity.id
_entity.type
_entity.pdbx_description
1 polymer ?
#
loop_
_entity_poly.entity_id
_entity_poly.type
_entity_poly.pdbx_seq_one_letter_code
_entity_poly.pdbx_strand_id
1 'polypeptide(L)'
;MRKRSTTVVLLVSFAAAGAALAPAAFADGSQGDTKITKVVVNGGRDVVIGATTVKTFTVSVTATDDQGIKSADITLNGPGYGILTTSSVKCVAASATTSTCSTSFTVDPRVYDVTSDQAGTWYVDAWGDANGDDSNFIWKEKAGSFKLQRLSRLTVNAAPEPVKKGRTITVTGALTRASWEYGKYVGYTGQPVKLQFKKKGAGAYTTVKTIKTTTGGA
;
A
#
# COMPACT_ATOMS: atom_id res chain seq x y z
N MET A 1 -55.83 -29.29 58.24
CA MET A 1 -56.01 -27.84 57.98
C MET A 1 -55.10 -27.42 56.84
N ARG A 2 -55.68 -26.94 55.73
CA ARG A 2 -54.96 -26.38 54.59
C ARG A 2 -54.23 -25.10 55.01
N LYS A 3 -52.94 -24.98 54.69
CA LYS A 3 -52.30 -23.68 54.47
C LYS A 3 -51.55 -23.74 53.15
N ARG A 4 -52.04 -22.93 52.21
CA ARG A 4 -51.44 -22.61 50.91
C ARG A 4 -50.32 -21.61 51.19
N SER A 5 -49.12 -21.85 50.66
CA SER A 5 -48.06 -20.85 50.61
C SER A 5 -47.65 -20.66 49.16
N THR A 6 -48.12 -19.56 48.59
CA THR A 6 -47.71 -18.95 47.33
C THR A 6 -46.38 -18.23 47.55
N THR A 7 -45.31 -18.67 46.88
CA THR A 7 -44.04 -17.93 46.83
C THR A 7 -43.87 -17.36 45.43
N VAL A 8 -43.87 -16.02 45.36
CA VAL A 8 -43.65 -15.21 44.16
C VAL A 8 -42.16 -15.25 43.82
N VAL A 9 -41.82 -15.70 42.61
CA VAL A 9 -40.47 -15.61 42.06
C VAL A 9 -40.29 -14.21 41.48
N LEU A 10 -39.50 -13.37 42.15
CA LEU A 10 -39.00 -12.12 41.58
C LEU A 10 -37.87 -12.44 40.61
N LEU A 11 -38.16 -12.37 39.31
CA LEU A 11 -37.16 -12.31 38.26
C LEU A 11 -36.50 -10.92 38.30
N VAL A 12 -35.31 -10.84 38.88
CA VAL A 12 -34.45 -9.67 38.75
C VAL A 12 -33.71 -9.81 37.42
N SER A 13 -34.17 -9.09 36.41
CA SER A 13 -33.48 -8.94 35.13
C SER A 13 -32.23 -8.07 35.33
N PHE A 14 -31.06 -8.68 35.42
CA PHE A 14 -29.78 -7.99 35.26
C PHE A 14 -29.61 -7.59 33.79
N ALA A 15 -29.88 -6.33 33.46
CA ALA A 15 -29.43 -5.74 32.21
C ALA A 15 -27.91 -5.54 32.30
N ALA A 16 -27.13 -6.48 31.75
CA ALA A 16 -25.71 -6.28 31.52
C ALA A 16 -25.56 -5.19 30.45
N ALA A 17 -25.24 -3.97 30.87
CA ALA A 17 -24.81 -2.91 29.96
C ALA A 17 -23.47 -3.33 29.35
N GLY A 18 -23.52 -3.89 28.15
CA GLY A 18 -22.35 -4.12 27.32
C GLY A 18 -21.75 -2.77 26.95
N ALA A 19 -20.70 -2.36 27.64
CA ALA A 19 -19.81 -1.33 27.16
C ALA A 19 -19.11 -1.88 25.91
N ALA A 20 -19.67 -1.58 24.74
CA ALA A 20 -18.96 -1.75 23.50
C ALA A 20 -17.73 -0.84 23.56
N LEU A 21 -16.57 -1.40 23.89
CA LEU A 21 -15.29 -0.78 23.62
C LEU A 21 -15.17 -0.73 22.08
N ALA A 22 -15.66 0.35 21.48
CA ALA A 22 -15.29 0.68 20.12
C ALA A 22 -13.75 0.75 20.08
N PRO A 23 -13.09 0.18 19.06
CA PRO A 23 -11.67 0.43 18.85
C PRO A 23 -11.48 1.95 18.83
N ALA A 24 -10.68 2.48 19.74
CA ALA A 24 -10.25 3.86 19.65
C ALA A 24 -9.46 3.99 18.35
N ALA A 25 -10.07 4.56 17.31
CA ALA A 25 -9.32 5.16 16.24
C ALA A 25 -8.52 6.30 16.88
N PHE A 26 -7.20 6.24 16.87
CA PHE A 26 -6.38 7.37 17.30
C PHE A 26 -6.62 8.49 16.31
N ALA A 27 -7.51 9.42 16.66
CA ALA A 27 -7.79 10.58 15.81
C ALA A 27 -6.51 11.42 15.64
N ASP A 28 -6.41 12.11 14.50
CA ASP A 28 -5.41 13.17 14.30
C ASP A 28 -5.36 14.08 15.54
N GLY A 29 -4.15 14.44 15.96
CA GLY A 29 -3.94 15.27 17.14
C GLY A 29 -2.84 16.28 16.87
N SER A 30 -2.96 17.46 17.45
CA SER A 30 -1.89 18.46 17.39
C SER A 30 -1.93 19.38 18.59
N GLN A 31 -0.76 19.85 19.01
CA GLN A 31 -0.58 20.95 19.94
C GLN A 31 0.26 22.03 19.26
N GLY A 32 -0.16 23.29 19.38
CA GLY A 32 0.51 24.41 18.74
C GLY A 32 0.17 24.58 17.25
N ASP A 33 1.10 25.16 16.51
CA ASP A 33 0.94 25.50 15.09
C ASP A 33 1.69 24.56 14.13
N THR A 34 2.30 23.48 14.65
CA THR A 34 2.96 22.45 13.85
C THR A 34 2.01 21.84 12.81
N LYS A 35 2.45 21.77 11.55
CA LYS A 35 1.65 21.22 10.44
C LYS A 35 2.47 20.33 9.53
N ILE A 36 1.89 19.21 9.12
CA ILE A 36 2.41 18.42 7.99
C ILE A 36 1.83 18.98 6.70
N THR A 37 2.71 19.42 5.80
CA THR A 37 2.34 20.11 4.57
C THR A 37 2.54 19.26 3.31
N LYS A 38 3.42 18.26 3.36
CA LYS A 38 3.73 17.42 2.19
C LYS A 38 4.18 16.03 2.60
N VAL A 39 3.76 15.03 1.85
CA VAL A 39 4.27 13.66 1.93
C VAL A 39 4.69 13.20 0.54
N VAL A 40 5.89 12.65 0.42
CA VAL A 40 6.42 12.07 -0.82
C VAL A 40 6.94 10.68 -0.54
N VAL A 41 6.36 9.68 -1.19
CA VAL A 41 6.82 8.29 -1.13
C VAL A 41 7.49 7.93 -2.44
N ASN A 42 8.69 7.35 -2.38
CA ASN A 42 9.41 6.82 -3.54
C ASN A 42 9.51 7.83 -4.71
N GLY A 43 9.78 9.09 -4.40
CA GLY A 43 9.84 10.18 -5.39
C GLY A 43 8.51 10.44 -6.12
N GLY A 44 7.38 10.10 -5.50
CA GLY A 44 6.04 10.24 -6.07
C GLY A 44 5.60 9.08 -6.97
N ARG A 45 6.36 7.98 -7.01
CA ARG A 45 6.06 6.79 -7.84
C ARG A 45 5.55 5.65 -6.99
N ASP A 46 4.73 4.79 -7.59
CA ASP A 46 4.31 3.54 -6.98
C ASP A 46 5.53 2.68 -6.57
N VAL A 47 5.41 1.99 -5.44
CA VAL A 47 6.42 1.05 -4.95
C VAL A 47 6.08 -0.32 -5.52
N VAL A 48 6.86 -0.77 -6.49
CA VAL A 48 6.64 -2.06 -7.17
C VAL A 48 7.68 -3.07 -6.70
N ILE A 49 7.22 -4.20 -6.14
CA ILE A 49 8.06 -5.24 -5.55
C ILE A 49 8.00 -6.51 -6.38
N GLY A 50 9.19 -7.08 -6.67
CA GLY A 50 9.33 -8.36 -7.36
C GLY A 50 8.98 -9.56 -6.47
N ALA A 51 9.17 -10.77 -7.00
CA ALA A 51 8.90 -11.98 -6.22
C ALA A 51 9.95 -12.27 -5.13
N THR A 52 11.21 -11.87 -5.36
CA THR A 52 12.35 -12.20 -4.50
C THR A 52 13.31 -11.03 -4.26
N THR A 53 13.08 -9.90 -4.93
CA THR A 53 14.00 -8.77 -4.91
C THR A 53 13.66 -7.87 -3.73
N VAL A 54 14.62 -7.69 -2.83
CA VAL A 54 14.56 -6.69 -1.76
C VAL A 54 14.43 -5.31 -2.38
N LYS A 55 13.47 -4.53 -1.89
CA LYS A 55 13.21 -3.18 -2.38
C LYS A 55 13.33 -2.18 -1.24
N THR A 56 14.24 -1.23 -1.39
CA THR A 56 14.32 -0.05 -0.51
C THR A 56 13.72 1.16 -1.23
N PHE A 57 12.95 1.95 -0.50
CA PHE A 57 12.40 3.22 -0.98
C PHE A 57 12.36 4.26 0.14
N THR A 58 12.44 5.54 -0.23
CA THR A 58 12.44 6.65 0.72
C THR A 58 11.04 7.21 0.89
N VAL A 59 10.70 7.58 2.13
CA VAL A 59 9.52 8.35 2.49
C VAL A 59 9.99 9.66 3.10
N SER A 60 9.43 10.77 2.62
CA SER A 60 9.72 12.11 3.10
C SER A 60 8.44 12.81 3.52
N VAL A 61 8.43 13.36 4.72
CA VAL A 61 7.37 14.19 5.29
C VAL A 61 7.92 15.59 5.52
N THR A 62 7.27 16.60 4.97
CA THR A 62 7.60 18.00 5.21
C THR A 62 6.64 18.55 6.24
N ALA A 63 7.18 19.16 7.29
CA ALA A 63 6.42 19.81 8.35
C ALA A 63 6.93 21.23 8.60
N THR A 64 6.04 22.06 9.11
CA THR A 64 6.28 23.47 9.42
C THR A 64 5.90 23.78 10.86
N ASP A 65 6.71 24.61 11.51
CA ASP A 65 6.54 25.10 12.87
C ASP A 65 7.38 26.38 13.01
N ASP A 66 6.98 27.35 13.81
CA ASP A 66 7.71 28.62 13.93
C ASP A 66 9.12 28.47 14.55
N GLN A 67 9.32 27.44 15.38
CA GLN A 67 10.61 27.07 15.95
C GLN A 67 11.35 25.98 15.14
N GLY A 68 10.72 25.48 14.07
CA GLY A 68 11.23 24.38 13.25
C GLY A 68 10.99 23.00 13.88
N ILE A 69 11.37 21.94 13.16
CA ILE A 69 11.07 20.55 13.56
C ILE A 69 12.29 19.88 14.18
N LYS A 70 12.12 19.32 15.36
CA LYS A 70 13.13 18.60 16.14
C LYS A 70 13.26 17.14 15.73
N SER A 71 12.15 16.44 15.67
CA SER A 71 12.08 15.00 15.33
C SER A 71 10.77 14.65 14.66
N ALA A 72 10.73 13.49 14.03
CA ALA A 72 9.53 12.94 13.44
C ALA A 72 9.58 11.41 13.48
N ASP A 73 8.42 10.78 13.55
CA ASP A 73 8.25 9.35 13.36
C ASP A 73 7.34 9.10 12.16
N ILE A 74 7.64 8.04 11.42
CA ILE A 74 6.90 7.66 10.21
C ILE A 74 6.59 6.19 10.27
N THR A 75 5.32 5.83 10.13
CA THR A 75 4.85 4.45 10.03
C THR A 75 3.99 4.30 8.78
N LEU A 76 4.10 3.15 8.10
CA LEU A 76 3.30 2.86 6.93
C LEU A 76 2.26 1.81 7.27
N ASN A 77 1.01 2.10 6.94
CA ASN A 77 -0.11 1.20 7.20
C ASN A 77 -0.78 0.79 5.89
N GLY A 78 -0.98 -0.50 5.72
CA GLY A 78 -1.52 -1.15 4.53
C GLY A 78 -2.77 -1.97 4.80
N PRO A 79 -3.35 -2.58 3.76
CA PRO A 79 -4.42 -3.57 3.90
C PRO A 79 -3.96 -4.76 4.74
N GLY A 80 -4.92 -5.54 5.27
CA GLY A 80 -4.61 -6.81 5.93
C GLY A 80 -3.64 -6.70 7.11
N TYR A 81 -3.74 -5.61 7.90
CA TYR A 81 -2.85 -5.30 9.02
C TYR A 81 -1.36 -5.16 8.63
N GLY A 82 -1.08 -4.87 7.35
CA GLY A 82 0.28 -4.59 6.91
C GLY A 82 0.81 -3.34 7.59
N ILE A 83 1.95 -3.47 8.27
CA ILE A 83 2.63 -2.36 8.94
C ILE A 83 4.12 -2.41 8.61
N LEU A 84 4.68 -1.27 8.25
CA LEU A 84 6.12 -1.10 8.13
C LEU A 84 6.54 0.03 9.05
N THR A 85 7.49 -0.26 9.94
CA THR A 85 8.07 0.70 10.87
C THR A 85 9.53 0.96 10.51
N THR A 86 10.05 2.06 11.03
CA THR A 86 11.47 2.43 10.91
C THR A 86 11.97 2.88 12.26
N SER A 87 13.27 2.71 12.51
CA SER A 87 13.91 3.11 13.77
C SER A 87 14.64 4.45 13.69
N SER A 88 14.75 5.04 12.49
CA SER A 88 15.44 6.31 12.33
C SER A 88 14.80 7.17 11.25
N VAL A 89 14.48 8.40 11.62
CA VAL A 89 14.01 9.45 10.71
C VAL A 89 14.98 10.62 10.82
N LYS A 90 15.44 11.10 9.68
CA LYS A 90 16.36 12.23 9.62
C LYS A 90 15.62 13.48 9.16
N CYS A 91 15.53 14.47 10.04
CA CYS A 91 15.01 15.79 9.71
C CYS A 91 16.13 16.72 9.24
N VAL A 92 15.89 17.40 8.11
CA VAL A 92 16.78 18.43 7.57
C VAL A 92 15.97 19.71 7.41
N ALA A 93 16.45 20.79 8.03
CA ALA A 93 15.85 22.10 7.91
C ALA A 93 15.99 22.60 6.46
N ALA A 94 14.87 22.98 5.85
CA ALA A 94 14.81 23.70 4.59
C ALA A 94 14.78 25.22 4.80
N SER A 95 14.26 25.66 5.96
CA SER A 95 14.27 27.04 6.45
C SER A 95 14.22 27.03 7.98
N ALA A 96 14.17 28.21 8.61
CA ALA A 96 13.97 28.32 10.06
C ALA A 96 12.65 27.66 10.53
N THR A 97 11.62 27.65 9.69
CA THR A 97 10.27 27.20 10.07
C THR A 97 9.82 25.94 9.35
N THR A 98 10.68 25.34 8.51
CA THR A 98 10.30 24.21 7.65
C THR A 98 11.40 23.17 7.64
N SER A 99 11.04 21.93 7.90
CA SER A 99 11.95 20.79 7.81
C SER A 99 11.35 19.69 6.95
N THR A 100 12.22 18.95 6.27
CA THR A 100 11.87 17.69 5.60
C THR A 100 12.50 16.54 6.37
N CYS A 101 11.65 15.69 6.94
CA CYS A 101 12.00 14.49 7.67
C CYS A 101 11.89 13.28 6.74
N SER A 102 12.97 12.53 6.57
CA SER A 102 13.03 11.41 5.63
C SER A 102 13.59 10.15 6.27
N THR A 103 13.09 9.02 5.80
CA THR A 103 13.54 7.68 6.20
C THR A 103 13.41 6.71 5.03
N SER A 104 14.11 5.58 5.11
CA SER A 104 14.04 4.53 4.11
C SER A 104 13.35 3.30 4.69
N PHE A 105 12.38 2.77 3.95
CA PHE A 105 11.76 1.49 4.23
C PHE A 105 12.37 0.45 3.31
N THR A 106 12.71 -0.71 3.88
CA THR A 106 13.17 -1.87 3.12
C THR A 106 12.13 -2.96 3.24
N VAL A 107 11.73 -3.52 2.10
CA VAL A 107 10.78 -4.61 2.03
C VAL A 107 11.47 -5.79 1.36
N ASP A 108 11.65 -6.88 2.11
CA ASP A 108 12.06 -8.17 1.60
C ASP A 108 10.84 -9.11 1.50
N PRO A 109 10.36 -9.41 0.28
CA PRO A 109 9.20 -10.29 0.11
C PRO A 109 9.47 -11.74 0.53
N ARG A 110 10.73 -12.11 0.85
CA ARG A 110 11.11 -13.48 1.26
C ARG A 110 10.99 -13.73 2.76
N VAL A 111 10.90 -12.68 3.56
CA VAL A 111 10.79 -12.77 5.04
C VAL A 111 9.42 -12.34 5.55
N TYR A 112 8.44 -12.24 4.65
CA TYR A 112 7.06 -11.86 4.96
C TYR A 112 6.89 -10.46 5.54
N ASP A 113 7.79 -9.52 5.19
CA ASP A 113 7.56 -8.08 5.44
C ASP A 113 6.22 -7.61 4.85
N VAL A 114 5.80 -8.25 3.76
CA VAL A 114 4.51 -8.05 3.10
C VAL A 114 3.96 -9.35 2.50
N THR A 115 2.64 -9.49 2.48
CA THR A 115 1.92 -10.57 1.76
C THR A 115 1.13 -10.02 0.56
N SER A 116 0.85 -10.86 -0.44
CA SER A 116 0.29 -10.41 -1.72
C SER A 116 -1.10 -9.79 -1.61
N ASP A 117 -1.86 -10.09 -0.56
CA ASP A 117 -3.14 -9.49 -0.21
C ASP A 117 -3.01 -8.08 0.38
N GLN A 118 -1.81 -7.73 0.86
CA GLN A 118 -1.46 -6.37 1.32
C GLN A 118 -1.02 -5.46 0.16
N ALA A 119 -0.95 -5.97 -1.07
CA ALA A 119 -0.76 -5.11 -2.24
C ALA A 119 -1.98 -4.21 -2.45
N GLY A 120 -1.79 -2.90 -2.54
CA GLY A 120 -2.90 -1.96 -2.61
C GLY A 120 -2.52 -0.53 -2.23
N THR A 121 -3.50 0.22 -1.73
CA THR A 121 -3.25 1.55 -1.16
C THR A 121 -2.66 1.42 0.23
N TRP A 122 -1.50 2.03 0.43
CA TRP A 122 -0.87 2.20 1.73
C TRP A 122 -0.92 3.67 2.13
N TYR A 123 -0.90 3.92 3.43
CA TYR A 123 -0.98 5.24 4.04
C TYR A 123 0.29 5.52 4.84
N VAL A 124 0.67 6.78 4.88
CA VAL A 124 1.77 7.29 5.70
C VAL A 124 1.16 7.94 6.92
N ASP A 125 1.44 7.37 8.08
CA ASP A 125 1.14 7.98 9.37
C ASP A 125 2.41 8.65 9.87
N ALA A 126 2.25 9.88 10.35
CA ALA A 126 3.37 10.74 10.66
C ALA A 126 3.15 11.47 11.98
N TRP A 127 4.17 11.42 12.82
CA TRP A 127 4.30 12.22 14.01
C TRP A 127 5.44 13.21 13.83
N GLY A 128 5.30 14.42 14.35
CA GLY A 128 6.33 15.46 14.33
C GLY A 128 6.34 16.24 15.64
N ASP A 129 7.54 16.54 16.12
CA ASP A 129 7.83 17.30 17.34
C ASP A 129 8.59 18.57 16.95
N ALA A 130 8.11 19.71 17.40
CA ALA A 130 8.74 21.00 17.16
C ALA A 130 9.97 21.20 18.06
N ASN A 131 10.81 22.18 17.73
CA ASN A 131 11.78 22.67 18.72
C ASN A 131 11.07 23.56 19.76
N GLY A 132 11.70 23.76 20.90
CA GLY A 132 11.21 24.66 21.95
C GLY A 132 10.60 23.93 23.15
N ASP A 133 10.15 24.73 24.13
CA ASP A 133 9.67 24.26 25.44
C ASP A 133 8.14 24.14 25.50
N ASP A 134 7.41 24.60 24.48
CA ASP A 134 5.96 24.64 24.42
C ASP A 134 5.29 23.31 24.07
N SER A 135 6.11 22.28 23.80
CA SER A 135 5.67 20.92 23.47
C SER A 135 4.74 20.89 22.24
N ASN A 136 5.00 21.71 21.23
CA ASN A 136 4.25 21.65 19.98
C ASN A 136 4.51 20.33 19.26
N PHE A 137 3.43 19.66 18.85
CA PHE A 137 3.51 18.39 18.14
C PHE A 137 2.34 18.21 17.19
N ILE A 138 2.50 17.30 16.24
CA ILE A 138 1.43 16.81 15.39
C ILE A 138 1.49 15.30 15.25
N TRP A 139 0.35 14.64 15.33
CA TRP A 139 0.10 13.27 14.93
C TRP A 139 -0.97 13.28 13.85
N LYS A 140 -0.64 12.72 12.69
CA LYS A 140 -1.58 12.63 11.56
C LYS A 140 -1.59 11.24 10.98
N GLU A 141 -2.74 10.58 11.06
CA GLU A 141 -3.00 9.36 10.31
C GLU A 141 -3.28 9.71 8.84
N LYS A 142 -2.84 8.86 7.93
CA LYS A 142 -3.07 9.02 6.48
C LYS A 142 -2.65 10.40 5.96
N ALA A 143 -1.55 10.93 6.49
CA ALA A 143 -0.94 12.19 6.05
C ALA A 143 -0.59 12.18 4.55
N GLY A 144 -0.35 11.00 3.99
CA GLY A 144 -0.25 10.75 2.55
C GLY A 144 -0.62 9.31 2.22
N SER A 145 -0.68 9.00 0.91
CA SER A 145 -0.89 7.63 0.44
C SER A 145 -0.03 7.30 -0.77
N PHE A 146 0.21 6.01 -0.98
CA PHE A 146 0.93 5.48 -2.15
C PHE A 146 0.41 4.10 -2.52
N LYS A 147 0.78 3.59 -3.71
CA LYS A 147 0.49 2.21 -4.09
C LYS A 147 1.70 1.33 -3.84
N LEU A 148 1.48 0.24 -3.10
CA LEU A 148 2.37 -0.90 -3.05
C LEU A 148 1.86 -1.96 -4.03
N GLN A 149 2.65 -2.28 -5.04
CA GLN A 149 2.24 -3.14 -6.14
C GLN A 149 3.14 -4.36 -6.29
N ARG A 150 2.55 -5.44 -6.79
CA ARG A 150 3.26 -6.65 -7.19
C ARG A 150 3.74 -6.48 -8.63
N LEU A 151 5.03 -6.71 -8.89
CA LEU A 151 5.57 -6.60 -10.23
C LEU A 151 4.92 -7.62 -11.17
N SER A 152 4.44 -7.15 -12.33
CA SER A 152 4.00 -8.01 -13.43
C SER A 152 5.07 -8.10 -14.52
N ARG A 153 5.11 -9.24 -15.22
CA ARG A 153 6.00 -9.50 -16.35
C ARG A 153 5.18 -10.01 -17.52
N LEU A 154 5.52 -9.54 -18.72
CA LEU A 154 4.95 -10.00 -19.98
C LEU A 154 6.06 -10.55 -20.87
N THR A 155 5.93 -11.80 -21.30
CA THR A 155 6.73 -12.37 -22.38
C THR A 155 5.89 -12.48 -23.64
N VAL A 156 6.50 -12.28 -24.80
CA VAL A 156 5.84 -12.40 -26.11
C VAL A 156 6.83 -12.99 -27.09
N ASN A 157 6.37 -13.96 -27.87
CA ASN A 157 7.08 -14.53 -29.01
C ASN A 157 6.11 -14.65 -30.19
N ALA A 158 6.58 -14.32 -31.39
CA ALA A 158 5.83 -14.50 -32.63
C ALA A 158 6.62 -15.44 -33.54
N ALA A 159 5.97 -16.47 -34.09
CA ALA A 159 6.62 -17.46 -34.94
C ALA A 159 5.68 -18.00 -36.02
N PRO A 160 6.20 -18.47 -37.18
CA PRO A 160 7.61 -18.50 -37.57
C PRO A 160 8.14 -17.16 -38.11
N GLU A 161 9.45 -16.94 -38.00
CA GLU A 161 10.17 -15.82 -38.61
C GLU A 161 11.24 -16.36 -39.59
N PRO A 162 11.20 -16.03 -40.90
CA PRO A 162 10.23 -15.19 -41.60
C PRO A 162 8.93 -15.92 -41.98
N VAL A 163 7.83 -15.17 -42.09
CA VAL A 163 6.52 -15.68 -42.52
C VAL A 163 6.18 -15.25 -43.95
N LYS A 164 5.71 -16.20 -44.78
CA LYS A 164 5.23 -15.88 -46.13
C LYS A 164 3.85 -15.20 -46.07
N LYS A 165 3.57 -14.31 -47.02
CA LYS A 165 2.26 -13.65 -47.15
C LYS A 165 1.12 -14.67 -47.18
N GLY A 166 0.05 -14.39 -46.43
CA GLY A 166 -1.13 -15.26 -46.33
C GLY A 166 -0.95 -16.47 -45.41
N ARG A 167 0.20 -16.60 -44.73
CA ARG A 167 0.41 -17.66 -43.72
C ARG A 167 0.17 -17.14 -42.30
N THR A 168 -0.16 -18.06 -41.42
CA THR A 168 -0.44 -17.79 -40.01
C THR A 168 0.85 -17.48 -39.26
N ILE A 169 0.78 -16.46 -38.40
CA ILE A 169 1.75 -16.21 -37.34
C ILE A 169 1.10 -16.63 -36.03
N THR A 170 1.80 -17.44 -35.24
CA THR A 170 1.41 -17.79 -33.88
C THR A 170 2.11 -16.84 -32.92
N VAL A 171 1.33 -16.13 -32.11
CA VAL A 171 1.84 -15.31 -31.02
C VAL A 171 1.57 -16.04 -29.71
N THR A 172 2.63 -16.30 -28.95
CA THR A 172 2.56 -16.89 -27.61
C THR A 172 3.11 -15.91 -26.59
N GLY A 173 2.59 -15.97 -25.37
CA GLY A 173 3.11 -15.15 -24.30
C GLY A 173 2.67 -15.59 -22.91
N ALA A 174 3.29 -15.02 -21.89
CA ALA A 174 2.89 -15.21 -20.51
C ALA A 174 2.80 -13.88 -19.80
N LEU A 175 1.62 -13.58 -19.25
CA LEU A 175 1.45 -12.53 -18.25
C LEU A 175 1.57 -13.18 -16.87
N THR A 176 2.60 -12.80 -16.13
CA THR A 176 2.84 -13.30 -14.78
C THR A 176 2.91 -12.15 -13.79
N ARG A 177 2.70 -12.43 -12.52
CA ARG A 177 2.80 -11.45 -11.42
C ARG A 177 3.52 -12.08 -10.24
N ALA A 178 4.36 -11.30 -9.57
CA ALA A 178 5.06 -11.71 -8.36
C ALA A 178 4.06 -12.23 -7.33
N SER A 179 4.30 -13.39 -6.72
CA SER A 179 3.61 -13.85 -5.50
C SER A 179 4.65 -13.90 -4.40
N TRP A 180 4.47 -13.10 -3.36
CA TRP A 180 5.44 -13.00 -2.28
C TRP A 180 5.43 -14.26 -1.41
N GLU A 181 4.25 -14.86 -1.17
CA GLU A 181 4.07 -16.12 -0.42
C GLU A 181 4.81 -17.31 -1.06
N TYR A 182 4.86 -17.33 -2.39
CA TYR A 182 5.51 -18.42 -3.14
C TYR A 182 6.93 -18.05 -3.58
N GLY A 183 7.41 -16.83 -3.33
CA GLY A 183 8.71 -16.35 -3.79
C GLY A 183 8.93 -16.46 -5.30
N LYS A 184 7.87 -16.48 -6.12
CA LYS A 184 7.97 -16.67 -7.58
C LYS A 184 6.92 -15.89 -8.36
N TYR A 185 7.11 -15.81 -9.68
CA TYR A 185 6.10 -15.27 -10.58
C TYR A 185 5.09 -16.36 -10.92
N VAL A 186 3.80 -16.06 -10.75
CA VAL A 186 2.69 -16.97 -11.08
C VAL A 186 1.85 -16.36 -12.19
N GLY A 187 1.11 -17.19 -12.94
CA GLY A 187 0.22 -16.73 -13.99
C GLY A 187 -0.78 -15.69 -13.47
N TYR A 188 -0.84 -14.52 -14.12
CA TYR A 188 -1.77 -13.47 -13.72
C TYR A 188 -3.07 -13.68 -14.50
N THR A 189 -3.93 -14.53 -13.95
CA THR A 189 -5.14 -15.04 -14.61
C THR A 189 -6.25 -13.98 -14.77
N GLY A 190 -7.12 -14.21 -15.77
CA GLY A 190 -8.34 -13.43 -15.98
C GLY A 190 -8.13 -12.04 -16.55
N GLN A 191 -6.88 -11.64 -16.84
CA GLN A 191 -6.57 -10.33 -17.38
C GLN A 191 -6.82 -10.29 -18.89
N PRO A 192 -7.48 -9.24 -19.41
CA PRO A 192 -7.62 -9.07 -20.85
C PRO A 192 -6.28 -8.67 -21.46
N VAL A 193 -5.81 -9.43 -22.45
CA VAL A 193 -4.62 -9.12 -23.25
C VAL A 193 -5.05 -8.89 -24.69
N LYS A 194 -4.59 -7.77 -25.27
CA LYS A 194 -4.91 -7.36 -26.63
C LYS A 194 -3.71 -7.57 -27.54
N LEU A 195 -3.84 -8.42 -28.56
CA LEU A 195 -2.89 -8.47 -29.65
C LEU A 195 -3.22 -7.35 -30.63
N GLN A 196 -2.22 -6.52 -30.91
CA GLN A 196 -2.35 -5.39 -31.81
C GLN A 196 -1.38 -5.51 -32.98
N PHE A 197 -1.88 -5.17 -34.17
CA PHE A 197 -1.09 -5.16 -35.40
C PHE A 197 -1.07 -3.75 -35.99
N LYS A 198 0.10 -3.31 -36.43
CA LYS A 198 0.26 -2.06 -37.20
C LYS A 198 0.68 -2.40 -38.61
N LYS A 199 -0.24 -2.25 -39.56
CA LYS A 199 0.04 -2.43 -40.98
C LYS A 199 1.07 -1.39 -41.43
N LYS A 200 1.99 -1.76 -42.34
CA LYS A 200 2.94 -0.82 -42.96
C LYS A 200 2.17 0.36 -43.56
N GLY A 201 2.61 1.59 -43.23
CA GLY A 201 1.95 2.83 -43.67
C GLY A 201 0.73 3.25 -42.86
N ALA A 202 0.25 2.45 -41.89
CA ALA A 202 -0.83 2.87 -41.01
C ALA A 202 -0.33 3.85 -39.93
N GLY A 203 -1.16 4.84 -39.59
CA GLY A 203 -0.89 5.78 -38.50
C GLY A 203 -1.01 5.17 -37.11
N ALA A 204 -1.84 4.13 -36.93
CA ALA A 204 -2.17 3.55 -35.63
C ALA A 204 -2.17 2.01 -35.64
N TYR A 205 -2.07 1.43 -34.44
CA TYR A 205 -2.26 0.00 -34.19
C TYR A 205 -3.76 -0.34 -34.17
N THR A 206 -4.11 -1.52 -34.70
CA THR A 206 -5.46 -2.07 -34.62
C THR A 206 -5.45 -3.36 -33.79
N THR A 207 -6.41 -3.50 -32.87
CA THR A 207 -6.59 -4.75 -32.13
C THR A 207 -7.13 -5.84 -33.06
N VAL A 208 -6.37 -6.92 -33.20
CA VAL A 208 -6.74 -8.08 -34.04
C VAL A 208 -7.30 -9.23 -33.23
N LYS A 209 -6.97 -9.31 -31.93
CA LYS A 209 -7.51 -10.31 -31.01
C LYS A 209 -7.45 -9.81 -29.57
N THR A 210 -8.44 -10.18 -28.77
CA THR A 210 -8.41 -10.04 -27.32
C THR A 210 -8.58 -11.43 -26.70
N ILE A 211 -7.72 -11.79 -25.77
CA ILE A 211 -7.74 -13.06 -25.04
C ILE A 211 -7.71 -12.78 -23.54
N LYS A 212 -8.10 -13.76 -22.73
CA LYS A 212 -7.92 -13.71 -21.28
C LYS A 212 -6.76 -14.62 -20.90
N THR A 213 -5.91 -14.16 -19.98
CA THR A 213 -4.78 -14.92 -19.48
C THR A 213 -5.23 -16.11 -18.63
N THR A 214 -4.51 -17.23 -18.78
CA THR A 214 -4.70 -18.45 -17.99
C THR A 214 -3.55 -18.64 -17.00
N THR A 215 -3.55 -19.75 -16.25
CA THR A 215 -2.50 -20.06 -15.27
C THR A 215 -1.12 -20.29 -15.90
N GLY A 216 -1.06 -20.70 -17.17
CA GLY A 216 0.18 -21.02 -17.90
C GLY A 216 0.59 -20.01 -18.99
N GLY A 217 -0.22 -18.99 -19.26
CA GLY A 217 0.01 -18.04 -20.35
C GLY A 217 -1.25 -17.76 -21.18
N ALA A 218 -1.06 -17.14 -22.34
CA ALA A 218 -2.12 -16.77 -23.28
C ALA A 218 -1.70 -17.05 -24.73
#